data_AF-A0A8D5FKT6-F1
#
_entry.id   AF-A0A8D5FKT6-F1
#
_cell.length_a   1.000
_cell.length_b   1.000
_cell.length_c   1.000
_cell.angle_alpha   90.00
_cell.angle_beta   90.00
_cell.angle_gamma   90.00
#
_symmetry.space_group_name_H-M   'P 1'
#
loop_
_entity.id
_entity.type
_entity.pdbx_description
1 polymer ?
#
loop_
_entity_poly.entity_id
_entity_poly.type
_entity_poly.pdbx_seq_one_letter_code
_entity_poly.pdbx_strand_id
1 'polypeptide(L)'
;MENTKSTVSDQELKRVIADFLDQGHVDNIIAMFRREPSYYTWTGDLLQDDRFSVRLGLSVLFEELVKLQPEKTVLAIPSLVQVLENPEPLLRGEAVSLLGMIGTKEAIAHIRLLETDKNPQVREMVTIILEEHA
;
A
#
# COMPACT_ATOMS: atom_id res chain seq x y z
N MET A 1 15.39 -32.50 23.56
CA MET A 1 15.35 -31.15 24.15
C MET A 1 15.18 -30.18 23.01
N GLU A 2 14.12 -29.39 23.10
CA GLU A 2 13.52 -28.58 22.04
C GLU A 2 14.46 -27.50 21.50
N ASN A 3 14.42 -27.27 20.19
CA ASN A 3 14.67 -25.94 19.63
C ASN A 3 13.99 -25.81 18.24
N THR A 4 12.66 -25.95 18.22
CA THR A 4 11.84 -25.47 17.10
C THR A 4 11.83 -23.94 17.16
N LYS A 5 12.85 -23.30 16.57
CA LYS A 5 12.73 -21.92 16.13
C LYS A 5 11.61 -21.89 15.09
N SER A 6 10.40 -21.54 15.53
CA SER A 6 9.29 -21.26 14.63
C SER A 6 9.69 -20.07 13.77
N THR A 7 10.14 -20.33 12.54
CA THR A 7 10.27 -19.29 11.52
C THR A 7 8.85 -18.97 11.08
N VAL A 8 8.29 -17.88 11.60
CA VAL A 8 6.99 -17.38 11.12
C VAL A 8 7.10 -17.14 9.62
N SER A 9 6.16 -17.67 8.85
CA SER A 9 6.15 -17.52 7.39
C SER A 9 5.71 -16.12 6.98
N ASP A 10 6.10 -15.69 5.78
CA ASP A 10 5.68 -14.38 5.23
C ASP A 10 4.16 -14.23 5.17
N GLN A 11 3.43 -15.31 4.90
CA GLN A 11 1.97 -15.30 4.87
C GLN A 11 1.37 -15.08 6.26
N GLU A 12 1.93 -15.71 7.29
CA GLU A 12 1.52 -15.47 8.67
C GLU A 12 1.83 -14.03 9.10
N LEU A 13 3.00 -13.50 8.73
CA LEU A 13 3.35 -12.10 9.03
C LEU A 13 2.43 -11.11 8.33
N LYS A 14 2.12 -11.31 7.04
CA LYS A 14 1.14 -10.49 6.32
C LYS A 14 -0.22 -10.49 7.01
N ARG A 15 -0.68 -11.67 7.44
CA ARG A 15 -1.93 -11.80 8.19
C ARG A 15 -1.89 -11.05 9.52
N VAL A 16 -0.79 -11.16 10.28
CA VAL A 16 -0.62 -10.40 11.53
C VAL A 16 -0.65 -8.90 11.28
N ILE A 17 0.04 -8.42 10.24
CA ILE A 17 0.02 -7.01 9.86
C ILE A 17 -1.41 -6.57 9.53
N ALA A 18 -2.12 -7.33 8.69
CA ALA A 18 -3.50 -7.05 8.33
C ALA A 18 -4.42 -7.02 9.55
N ASP A 19 -4.32 -7.99 10.47
CA ASP A 19 -5.14 -8.04 11.69
C ASP A 19 -4.91 -6.82 12.60
N PHE A 20 -3.67 -6.32 12.68
CA PHE A 20 -3.37 -5.10 13.42
C PHE A 20 -3.92 -3.84 12.74
N LEU A 21 -3.86 -3.78 11.40
CA LEU A 21 -4.47 -2.68 10.64
C LEU A 21 -5.99 -2.67 10.82
N ASP A 22 -6.64 -3.83 10.76
CA ASP A 22 -8.07 -4.03 11.00
C ASP A 22 -8.51 -3.53 12.39
N GLN A 23 -7.66 -3.73 13.39
CA GLN A 23 -7.87 -3.28 14.78
C GLN A 23 -7.50 -1.80 15.01
N GLY A 24 -7.02 -1.08 13.98
CA GLY A 24 -6.58 0.31 14.10
C GLY A 24 -5.24 0.49 14.82
N HIS A 25 -4.46 -0.57 14.99
CA HIS A 25 -3.15 -0.55 15.65
C HIS A 25 -2.02 -0.14 14.70
N VAL A 26 -2.21 0.96 13.97
CA VAL A 26 -1.31 1.42 12.91
C VAL A 26 0.10 1.75 13.44
N ASP A 27 0.22 2.31 14.65
CA ASP A 27 1.51 2.64 15.27
C ASP A 27 2.46 1.43 15.40
N ASN A 28 1.90 0.26 15.71
CA ASN A 28 2.67 -0.98 15.80
C ASN A 28 3.21 -1.38 14.43
N ILE A 29 2.41 -1.19 13.38
CA ILE A 29 2.79 -1.51 12.01
C ILE A 29 3.80 -0.49 11.46
N ILE A 30 3.66 0.79 11.80
CA ILE A 30 4.69 1.80 11.55
C ILE A 30 6.03 1.33 12.14
N ALA A 31 6.04 0.91 13.41
CA ALA A 31 7.25 0.43 14.06
C ALA A 31 7.84 -0.81 13.36
N MET A 32 7.00 -1.72 12.85
CA MET A 32 7.42 -2.89 12.08
C MET A 32 8.07 -2.50 10.74
N PHE A 33 7.39 -1.70 9.91
CA PHE A 33 7.88 -1.27 8.60
C PHE A 33 9.19 -0.48 8.69
N ARG A 34 9.33 0.35 9.73
CA ARG A 34 10.57 1.11 9.96
C ARG A 34 11.79 0.23 10.20
N ARG A 35 11.59 -0.95 10.80
CA ARG A 35 12.65 -1.91 11.14
C ARG A 35 12.93 -2.89 10.02
N GLU A 36 11.90 -3.29 9.28
CA GLU A 36 11.99 -4.32 8.24
C GLU A 36 11.47 -3.77 6.89
N PRO A 37 12.38 -3.22 6.05
CA PRO A 37 12.00 -2.62 4.77
C PRO A 37 11.40 -3.61 3.75
N SER A 38 11.57 -4.92 3.92
CA SER A 38 10.93 -5.89 3.02
C SER A 38 9.39 -5.86 3.11
N TYR A 39 8.81 -5.37 4.20
CA TYR A 39 7.35 -5.29 4.37
C TYR A 39 6.68 -4.30 3.41
N TYR A 40 7.40 -3.29 2.90
CA TYR A 40 6.89 -2.42 1.85
C TYR A 40 6.57 -3.18 0.56
N THR A 41 7.29 -4.28 0.29
CA THR A 41 7.03 -5.11 -0.90
C THR A 41 5.70 -5.88 -0.81
N TRP A 42 5.10 -5.93 0.38
CA TRP A 42 3.81 -6.60 0.63
C TRP A 42 2.62 -5.66 0.57
N THR A 43 2.83 -4.36 0.33
CA THR A 43 1.76 -3.36 0.34
C THR A 43 0.65 -3.69 -0.65
N GLY A 44 0.99 -4.14 -1.86
CA GLY A 44 -0.02 -4.57 -2.85
C GLY A 44 -0.84 -5.79 -2.41
N ASP A 45 -0.25 -6.71 -1.64
CA ASP A 45 -0.97 -7.87 -1.10
C ASP A 45 -1.90 -7.44 0.05
N LEU A 46 -1.41 -6.58 0.95
CA LEU A 46 -2.20 -6.04 2.07
C LEU A 46 -3.36 -5.18 1.59
N LEU A 47 -3.17 -4.44 0.49
CA LEU A 47 -4.23 -3.62 -0.10
C LEU A 47 -5.35 -4.48 -0.72
N GLN A 48 -5.05 -5.72 -1.11
CA GLN A 48 -6.05 -6.66 -1.64
C GLN A 48 -6.80 -7.42 -0.54
N ASP A 49 -6.63 -7.09 0.74
CA ASP A 49 -7.44 -7.66 1.83
C ASP A 49 -8.91 -7.23 1.69
N ASP A 50 -9.82 -8.19 1.81
CA ASP A 50 -11.26 -7.97 1.66
C ASP A 50 -11.82 -6.98 2.71
N ARG A 51 -11.18 -6.90 3.88
CA ARG A 51 -11.61 -6.02 4.98
C ARG A 51 -11.29 -4.57 4.66
N PHE A 52 -12.34 -3.77 4.54
CA PHE A 52 -12.21 -2.32 4.37
C PHE A 52 -11.32 -1.66 5.42
N SER A 53 -11.41 -2.09 6.70
CA SER A 53 -10.59 -1.53 7.78
C SER A 53 -9.09 -1.76 7.57
N VAL A 54 -8.69 -2.87 6.96
CA VAL A 54 -7.28 -3.14 6.64
C VAL A 54 -6.78 -2.15 5.61
N ARG A 55 -7.55 -1.93 4.55
CA ARG A 55 -7.19 -1.00 3.47
C ARG A 55 -7.15 0.44 3.96
N LEU A 56 -8.12 0.84 4.78
CA LEU A 56 -8.10 2.15 5.45
C LEU A 56 -6.89 2.30 6.37
N GLY A 57 -6.60 1.28 7.19
CA GLY A 57 -5.43 1.27 8.06
C GLY A 57 -4.11 1.33 7.27
N LEU A 58 -4.08 0.73 6.08
CA LEU A 58 -2.93 0.80 5.18
C LEU A 58 -2.75 2.21 4.58
N SER A 59 -3.82 2.91 4.25
CA SER A 59 -3.74 4.32 3.82
C SER A 59 -3.19 5.20 4.95
N VAL A 60 -3.71 5.07 6.17
CA VAL A 60 -3.22 5.82 7.35
C VAL A 60 -1.76 5.48 7.65
N LEU A 61 -1.38 4.21 7.51
CA LEU A 61 0.02 3.78 7.63
C LEU A 61 0.92 4.55 6.64
N PHE A 62 0.51 4.65 5.38
CA PHE A 62 1.30 5.33 4.35
C PHE A 62 1.39 6.83 4.54
N GLU A 63 0.33 7.50 5.01
CA GLU A 63 0.37 8.93 5.38
C GLU A 63 1.47 9.23 6.39
N GLU A 64 1.71 8.33 7.34
CA GLU A 64 2.78 8.48 8.33
C GLU A 64 4.14 8.02 7.80
N LEU A 65 4.20 6.91 7.07
CA LEU A 65 5.48 6.39 6.56
C LEU A 65 6.14 7.35 5.55
N VAL A 66 5.38 8.08 4.73
CA VAL A 66 5.95 9.09 3.81
C VAL A 66 6.57 10.27 4.54
N LYS A 67 6.08 10.60 5.74
CA LYS A 67 6.67 11.65 6.60
C LYS A 67 7.92 11.13 7.33
N LEU A 68 7.90 9.87 7.74
CA LEU A 68 8.93 9.27 8.60
C LEU A 68 10.12 8.69 7.83
N GLN A 69 9.89 8.04 6.68
CA GLN A 69 10.89 7.33 5.87
C GLN A 69 10.54 7.40 4.36
N PRO A 70 10.44 8.61 3.76
CA PRO A 70 10.05 8.78 2.35
C PRO A 70 10.94 8.01 1.38
N GLU A 71 12.23 7.84 1.70
CA GLU A 71 13.19 7.11 0.87
C GLU A 71 12.90 5.61 0.78
N LYS A 72 12.11 5.05 1.72
CA LYS A 72 11.76 3.62 1.72
C LYS A 72 10.39 3.33 1.13
N THR A 73 9.49 4.32 1.07
CA THR A 73 8.13 4.09 0.55
C THR A 73 8.13 3.68 -0.92
N VAL A 74 9.17 4.04 -1.68
CA VAL A 74 9.39 3.59 -3.06
C VAL A 74 9.45 2.07 -3.22
N LEU A 75 9.81 1.33 -2.16
CA LEU A 75 9.85 -0.14 -2.20
C LEU A 75 8.46 -0.77 -2.38
N ALA A 76 7.40 -0.01 -2.12
CA ALA A 76 6.02 -0.45 -2.32
C ALA A 76 5.56 -0.35 -3.77
N ILE A 77 6.22 0.48 -4.61
CA ILE A 77 5.79 0.78 -5.98
C ILE A 77 5.56 -0.49 -6.80
N PRO A 78 6.50 -1.46 -6.88
CA PRO A 78 6.29 -2.64 -7.72
C PRO A 78 5.05 -3.45 -7.32
N SER A 79 4.77 -3.56 -6.02
CA SER A 79 3.59 -4.28 -5.52
C SER A 79 2.29 -3.53 -5.79
N LEU A 80 2.28 -2.19 -5.62
CA LEU A 80 1.13 -1.34 -5.90
C LEU A 80 0.81 -1.29 -7.40
N VAL A 81 1.82 -1.29 -8.26
CA VAL A 81 1.66 -1.34 -9.72
C VAL A 81 0.90 -2.60 -10.15
N GLN A 82 1.11 -3.75 -9.49
CA GLN A 82 0.32 -4.96 -9.77
C GLN A 82 -1.16 -4.76 -9.43
N VAL A 83 -1.48 -4.00 -8.38
CA VAL A 83 -2.87 -3.71 -7.99
C VAL A 83 -3.56 -2.78 -8.99
N LEU A 84 -2.81 -1.97 -9.76
CA LEU A 84 -3.39 -1.15 -10.84
C LEU A 84 -4.02 -1.99 -11.96
N GLU A 85 -3.71 -3.28 -12.06
CA GLU A 85 -4.32 -4.20 -13.02
C GLU A 85 -5.49 -4.99 -12.44
N ASN A 86 -5.83 -4.76 -11.17
CA ASN A 86 -6.88 -5.51 -10.48
C ASN A 86 -8.25 -5.31 -11.17
N PRO A 87 -9.07 -6.37 -11.34
CA PRO A 87 -10.39 -6.24 -11.96
C PRO A 87 -11.31 -5.28 -11.20
N GLU A 88 -11.16 -5.18 -9.89
CA GLU A 88 -11.98 -4.32 -9.03
C GLU A 88 -11.53 -2.85 -9.13
N PRO A 89 -12.40 -1.93 -9.60
CA PRO A 89 -12.03 -0.52 -9.71
C PRO A 89 -11.69 0.15 -8.39
N LEU A 90 -12.30 -0.31 -7.29
CA LEU A 90 -12.02 0.21 -5.96
C LEU A 90 -10.54 0.02 -5.60
N LEU A 91 -10.02 -1.19 -5.76
CA LEU A 91 -8.62 -1.51 -5.46
C LEU A 91 -7.64 -0.74 -6.36
N ARG A 92 -7.98 -0.55 -7.65
CA ARG A 92 -7.19 0.32 -8.54
C ARG A 92 -7.14 1.76 -8.03
N GLY A 93 -8.28 2.31 -7.61
CA GLY A 93 -8.36 3.66 -7.06
C GLY A 93 -7.57 3.83 -5.77
N GLU A 94 -7.64 2.86 -4.86
CA GLU A 94 -6.84 2.88 -3.63
C GLU A 94 -5.33 2.76 -3.92
N ALA A 95 -4.93 1.94 -4.90
CA ALA A 95 -3.54 1.84 -5.34
C ALA A 95 -3.02 3.16 -5.95
N VAL A 96 -3.85 3.86 -6.73
CA VAL A 96 -3.56 5.22 -7.22
C VAL A 96 -3.34 6.19 -6.05
N SER A 97 -4.19 6.14 -5.02
CA SER A 97 -4.04 6.98 -3.82
C SER A 97 -2.71 6.71 -3.09
N LEU A 98 -2.35 5.44 -2.86
CA LEU A 98 -1.08 5.10 -2.21
C LEU A 98 0.15 5.49 -3.05
N LEU A 99 0.12 5.28 -4.37
CA LEU A 99 1.16 5.75 -5.27
C LEU A 99 1.25 7.29 -5.28
N GLY A 100 0.12 7.97 -5.15
CA GLY A 100 0.05 9.43 -5.02
C GLY A 100 0.74 9.92 -3.76
N MET A 101 0.49 9.28 -2.62
CA MET A 101 1.19 9.59 -1.37
C MET A 101 2.71 9.38 -1.47
N ILE A 102 3.16 8.36 -2.22
CA ILE A 102 4.59 8.13 -2.49
C ILE A 102 5.18 9.26 -3.35
N GLY A 103 4.43 9.79 -4.32
CA GLY A 103 4.71 11.05 -5.01
C GLY A 103 5.98 11.08 -5.86
N THR A 104 6.70 9.97 -6.01
CA THR A 104 7.91 9.93 -6.83
C THR A 104 7.59 9.97 -8.33
N LYS A 105 8.55 10.41 -9.15
CA LYS A 105 8.38 10.44 -10.61
C LYS A 105 7.96 9.09 -11.19
N GLU A 106 8.47 8.00 -10.63
CA GLU A 106 8.10 6.64 -11.02
C GLU A 106 6.63 6.34 -10.66
N ALA A 107 6.22 6.61 -9.42
CA ALA A 107 4.84 6.42 -8.98
C ALA A 107 3.84 7.23 -9.82
N ILE A 108 4.14 8.50 -10.09
CA ILE A 108 3.31 9.37 -10.93
C ILE A 108 3.25 8.87 -12.37
N ALA A 109 4.35 8.34 -12.92
CA ALA A 109 4.33 7.75 -14.27
C ALA A 109 3.38 6.56 -14.38
N HIS A 110 3.30 5.72 -13.34
CA HIS A 110 2.34 4.61 -13.28
C HIS A 110 0.89 5.09 -13.12
N ILE A 111 0.64 6.12 -12.31
CA ILE A 111 -0.70 6.70 -12.16
C ILE A 111 -1.24 7.22 -13.50
N ARG A 112 -0.41 7.86 -14.32
CA ARG A 112 -0.82 8.38 -15.64
C ARG A 112 -1.32 7.29 -16.59
N LEU A 113 -0.93 6.04 -16.41
CA LEU A 113 -1.44 4.94 -17.22
C LEU A 113 -2.95 4.72 -17.04
N LEU A 114 -3.53 5.20 -15.93
CA LEU A 114 -4.95 5.05 -15.59
C LEU A 114 -5.81 6.28 -15.96
N GLU A 115 -5.24 7.29 -16.64
CA GLU A 115 -6.01 8.44 -17.16
C GLU A 115 -7.17 8.02 -18.08
N THR A 116 -7.03 6.85 -18.71
CA THR A 116 -8.04 6.26 -19.61
C THR A 116 -8.73 5.03 -19.01
N ASP A 117 -8.68 4.84 -17.68
CA ASP A 117 -9.32 3.71 -17.01
C ASP A 117 -10.81 3.63 -17.38
N LYS A 118 -11.31 2.40 -17.51
CA LYS A 118 -12.71 2.14 -17.89
C LYS A 118 -13.70 2.71 -16.87
N ASN A 119 -13.32 2.70 -15.61
CA ASN A 119 -14.14 3.18 -14.51
C ASN A 119 -13.98 4.71 -14.33
N PRO A 120 -15.08 5.49 -14.34
CA PRO A 120 -15.00 6.94 -14.20
C PRO A 120 -14.45 7.41 -12.85
N GLN A 121 -14.75 6.70 -11.75
CA GLN A 121 -14.23 7.05 -10.43
C GLN A 121 -12.71 6.88 -10.35
N VAL A 122 -12.15 5.87 -11.01
CA VAL A 122 -10.68 5.71 -11.10
C VAL A 122 -10.06 6.86 -11.88
N ARG A 123 -10.65 7.27 -13.00
CA ARG A 123 -10.16 8.43 -13.77
C ARG A 123 -10.23 9.72 -12.96
N GLU A 124 -11.31 9.94 -12.22
CA GLU A 124 -11.45 11.11 -11.32
C GLU A 124 -10.34 11.12 -10.27
N MET A 125 -10.07 9.98 -9.63
CA MET A 125 -8.97 9.84 -8.67
C MET A 125 -7.61 10.16 -9.30
N VAL A 126 -7.35 9.64 -10.51
CA VAL A 126 -6.11 9.94 -11.26
C VAL A 126 -5.98 11.44 -11.49
N THR A 127 -7.03 12.11 -11.96
CA THR A 127 -7.02 13.56 -12.17
C THR A 127 -6.69 14.31 -10.87
N ILE A 128 -7.38 14.02 -9.77
CA ILE A 128 -7.15 14.66 -8.47
C ILE A 128 -5.68 14.51 -8.05
N ILE A 129 -5.14 13.30 -8.08
CA ILE A 129 -3.77 13.03 -7.64
C ILE A 129 -2.75 13.71 -8.56
N LEU A 130 -2.97 13.74 -9.88
CA LEU A 130 -2.06 14.40 -10.81
C LEU A 130 -2.07 15.92 -10.67
N GLU A 131 -3.21 16.52 -10.33
CA GLU A 131 -3.33 17.96 -10.05
C GLU A 131 -2.54 18.37 -8.79
N GLU A 132 -2.51 17.54 -7.76
CA GLU A 132 -1.71 17.77 -6.55
C GLU A 132 -0.19 17.72 -6.80
N HIS A 133 0.23 17.11 -7.92
CA HIS A 133 1.64 16.87 -8.28
C HIS A 133 2.09 17.62 -9.56
N ALA A 134 1.28 18.56 -10.05
CA ALA A 134 1.56 19.37 -11.23
C ALA A 134 2.50 20.56 -10.92
#